data_AF-A0AAI9GEI5-F1
#
_entry.id   AF-A0AAI9GEI5-F1
#
_cell.length_a   1.000
_cell.length_b   1.000
_cell.length_c   1.000
_cell.angle_alpha   90.00
_cell.angle_beta   90.00
_cell.angle_gamma   90.00
#
_symmetry.space_group_name_H-M   'P 1'
#
loop_
_entity.id
_entity.type
_entity.pdbx_description
1 polymer ?
#
loop_
_entity_poly.entity_id
_entity_poly.type
_entity_poly.pdbx_seq_one_letter_code
_entity_poly.pdbx_strand_id
1 'polypeptide(L)' 'MNQMQLNAQGLLETIEERLLQVEALVSSAHRTISSYEATLYLQEAAELLQVARELTQEARGCSLSLSEQLKSGEAQ' A
#
# COMPACT_ATOMS: atom_id res chain seq x y z
N MET A 1 1.78 26.46 5.44
CA MET A 1 2.74 25.35 5.28
C MET A 1 4.07 25.86 4.78
N ASN A 2 5.17 25.34 5.31
CA ASN A 2 6.51 25.56 4.78
C ASN A 2 6.83 24.57 3.64
N GLN A 3 7.90 24.82 2.88
CA GLN A 3 8.29 24.00 1.72
C GLN A 3 8.53 22.52 2.09
N MET A 4 9.03 22.25 3.30
CA MET A 4 9.27 20.89 3.78
C MET A 4 7.95 20.13 3.98
N GLN A 5 6.92 20.80 4.52
CA GLN A 5 5.58 20.22 4.69
C GLN A 5 4.90 19.95 3.35
N LEU A 6 5.02 20.86 2.37
CA LEU A 6 4.50 20.63 1.01
C LEU A 6 5.18 19.44 0.33
N ASN A 7 6.49 19.29 0.48
CA ASN A 7 7.23 18.15 -0.06
C ASN A 7 6.80 16.83 0.61
N ALA A 8 6.56 16.84 1.93
CA ALA A 8 6.09 15.67 2.66
C ALA A 8 4.67 15.26 2.23
N GLN A 9 3.79 16.24 2.01
CA GLN A 9 2.43 15.99 1.51
C GLN A 9 2.45 15.37 0.10
N GLY A 10 3.23 15.91 -0.83
CA GLY A 10 3.37 15.33 -2.18
C GLY A 10 4.00 13.93 -2.18
N LEU A 11 4.90 13.64 -1.24
CA LEU A 11 5.45 12.31 -1.05
C LEU A 11 4.38 11.32 -0.55
N LEU A 12 3.53 11.74 0.39
CA LEU A 12 2.41 10.91 0.88
C LEU A 12 1.42 10.57 -0.22
N GLU A 13 1.04 11.54 -1.05
CA GLU A 13 0.17 11.33 -2.20
C GLU A 13 0.77 10.32 -3.19
N THR A 14 2.08 10.42 -3.44
CA THR A 14 2.81 9.45 -4.30
C THR A 14 2.82 8.04 -3.69
N ILE A 15 2.98 7.93 -2.37
CA ILE A 15 2.95 6.65 -1.65
C ILE A 15 1.56 6.02 -1.75
N GLU A 16 0.50 6.79 -1.52
CA GLU A 16 -0.88 6.29 -1.63
C GLU A 16 -1.21 5.78 -3.03
N GLU A 17 -0.77 6.49 -4.07
CA GLU A 17 -0.95 6.05 -5.46
C GLU A 17 -0.24 4.73 -5.75
N ARG A 18 0.99 4.56 -5.26
CA ARG A 18 1.75 3.31 -5.44
C ARG A 18 1.14 2.15 -4.66
N LEU A 19 0.62 2.39 -3.46
CA LEU A 19 -0.06 1.37 -2.67
C LEU A 19 -1.34 0.87 -3.36
N LEU A 20 -2.12 1.76 -3.97
CA LEU A 20 -3.28 1.39 -4.79
C LEU A 20 -2.89 0.47 -5.96
N GLN A 21 -1.77 0.77 -6.64
CA GLN A 21 -1.30 -0.05 -7.75
C GLN A 21 -0.85 -1.45 -7.30
N VAL A 22 -0.17 -1.54 -6.15
CA VAL A 22 0.22 -2.84 -5.56
C VAL A 22 -1.02 -3.64 -5.18
N GLU A 23 -2.01 -3.02 -4.54
CA GLU A 23 -3.27 -3.69 -4.17
C GLU A 23 -4.02 -4.24 -5.40
N ALA A 24 -4.04 -3.49 -6.51
CA ALA A 24 -4.62 -3.92 -7.77
C ALA A 24 -3.86 -5.12 -8.39
N LEU A 25 -2.53 -5.07 -8.38
CA LEU A 25 -1.68 -6.17 -8.87
C LEU A 25 -1.86 -7.45 -8.05
N VAL A 26 -1.86 -7.33 -6.73
CA VAL A 26 -2.08 -8.45 -5.81
C VAL A 26 -3.46 -9.08 -6.06
N SER A 27 -4.49 -8.25 -6.19
CA SER A 27 -5.85 -8.72 -6.49
C SER A 27 -5.94 -9.44 -7.85
N SER A 28 -5.23 -8.95 -8.86
CA SER A 28 -5.18 -9.56 -10.19
C SER A 28 -4.45 -10.90 -10.20
N ALA A 29 -3.32 -10.96 -9.50
CA ALA A 29 -2.55 -12.18 -9.35
C ALA A 29 -3.35 -13.25 -8.59
N HIS A 30 -4.04 -12.88 -7.50
CA HIS A 30 -4.91 -13.80 -6.76
C HIS A 30 -5.99 -14.41 -7.65
N ARG A 31 -6.73 -13.58 -8.41
CA ARG A 31 -7.74 -14.06 -9.37
C ARG A 31 -7.16 -15.02 -10.41
N THR A 32 -5.98 -14.70 -10.93
CA THR A 32 -5.30 -15.53 -11.94
C THR A 32 -4.94 -16.90 -11.36
N ILE A 33 -4.35 -16.92 -10.17
CA ILE A 33 -3.97 -18.12 -9.40
C ILE A 33 -5.22 -18.96 -9.09
N SER A 34 -6.28 -18.36 -8.56
CA SER A 34 -7.50 -19.10 -8.19
C SER A 34 -8.29 -19.63 -9.39
N SER A 35 -8.07 -19.10 -10.59
CA SER A 35 -8.78 -19.52 -11.82
C SER A 35 -8.13 -20.71 -12.55
N TYR A 36 -6.91 -21.10 -12.19
CA TYR A 36 -6.18 -22.16 -12.88
C TYR A 36 -6.23 -23.46 -12.07
N GLU A 37 -6.90 -24.48 -12.60
CA GLU A 37 -6.82 -25.84 -12.04
C GLU A 37 -5.39 -26.38 -12.25
N ALA A 38 -4.73 -26.70 -11.14
CA ALA A 38 -3.39 -27.30 -11.05
C ALA A 38 -2.19 -26.36 -11.29
N THR A 39 -1.52 -25.93 -10.21
CA THR A 39 -0.06 -25.71 -10.20
C THR A 39 0.50 -25.92 -8.80
N LEU A 40 1.65 -26.61 -8.70
CA LEU A 40 2.37 -26.97 -7.47
C LEU A 40 2.65 -25.79 -6.52
N TYR A 41 2.68 -24.57 -7.05
CA TYR A 41 3.06 -23.34 -6.34
C TYR A 41 1.88 -22.39 -6.03
N LEU A 42 0.63 -22.81 -6.22
CA LEU A 42 -0.54 -21.95 -6.00
C LEU A 42 -0.65 -21.49 -4.54
N GLN A 43 -0.28 -22.34 -3.60
CA GLN A 43 -0.39 -22.05 -2.18
C GLN A 43 0.68 -21.04 -1.74
N GLU A 44 1.94 -21.24 -2.13
CA GLU A 44 3.02 -20.29 -1.87
C GLU A 44 2.74 -18.94 -2.56
N ALA A 45 2.17 -18.96 -3.76
CA ALA A 45 1.79 -17.73 -4.46
C ALA A 45 0.64 -17.00 -3.75
N ALA A 46 -0.34 -17.72 -3.21
CA ALA A 46 -1.42 -17.13 -2.41
C ALA A 46 -0.88 -16.53 -1.09
N GLU A 47 0.06 -17.20 -0.42
CA GLU A 47 0.72 -16.70 0.79
C GLU A 47 1.52 -15.42 0.51
N LEU A 48 2.32 -15.40 -0.57
CA LEU A 48 3.06 -14.20 -0.99
C LEU A 48 2.12 -13.01 -1.29
N LEU A 49 0.97 -13.28 -1.91
CA LEU A 49 -0.03 -12.25 -2.18
C LEU A 49 -0.67 -11.70 -0.91
N GLN A 50 -0.94 -12.58 0.07
CA GLN A 50 -1.48 -12.17 1.36
C GLN A 50 -0.48 -11.28 2.11
N VAL A 51 0.80 -11.66 2.15
CA VAL A 51 1.86 -10.84 2.76
C VAL A 51 2.00 -9.49 2.05
N ALA A 52 1.96 -9.47 0.71
CA ALA A 52 2.03 -8.22 -0.05
C ALA A 52 0.85 -7.28 0.27
N ARG A 53 -0.35 -7.84 0.47
CA ARG A 53 -1.54 -7.08 0.89
C ARG A 53 -1.38 -6.50 2.29
N GLU A 54 -0.89 -7.29 3.25
CA GLU A 54 -0.65 -6.85 4.63
C GLU A 54 0.36 -5.70 4.69
N LEU A 55 1.49 -5.83 4.00
CA LEU A 55 2.51 -4.78 3.89
C LEU A 55 1.95 -3.50 3.25
N THR A 56 1.07 -3.65 2.25
CA THR A 56 0.41 -2.50 1.61
C THR A 56 -0.51 -1.77 2.59
N GLN A 57 -1.25 -2.51 3.41
CA GLN A 57 -2.13 -1.94 4.44
C GLN A 57 -1.34 -1.25 5.55
N GLU A 58 -0.25 -1.86 6.01
CA GLU A 58 0.64 -1.27 7.01
C GLU A 58 1.25 0.04 6.51
N ALA A 59 1.77 0.04 5.27
CA ALA A 59 2.31 1.24 4.65
C ALA A 59 1.25 2.36 4.51
N ARG A 60 -0.01 2.01 4.20
CA ARG A 60 -1.12 2.98 4.19
C ARG A 60 -1.38 3.54 5.60
N GLY A 61 -1.36 2.70 6.63
CA GLY A 61 -1.48 3.13 8.02
C GLY A 61 -0.39 4.10 8.44
N CYS A 62 0.87 3.81 8.08
CA CYS A 62 2.00 4.70 8.31
C CYS A 62 1.84 6.04 7.57
N SER A 63 1.39 6.02 6.31
CA SER A 63 1.09 7.22 5.53
C SER A 63 0.05 8.10 6.20
N LEU A 64 -1.07 7.51 6.65
CA LEU A 64 -2.14 8.23 7.35
C LEU A 64 -1.66 8.84 8.67
N SER A 65 -0.94 8.07 9.49
CA SER A 65 -0.36 8.54 10.76
C SER A 65 0.60 9.73 10.54
N LEU A 66 1.43 9.67 9.49
CA LEU A 66 2.33 10.76 9.14
C LEU A 66 1.56 12.01 8.67
N SER A 67 0.49 11.82 7.89
CA SER A 67 -0.39 12.93 7.46
C SER A 67 -1.07 13.61 8.65
N GLU A 68 -1.56 12.84 9.62
CA GLU A 68 -2.16 13.37 10.85
C GLU A 68 -1.14 14.13 11.70
N GLN A 69 0.08 13.62 11.84
CA GLN A 69 1.17 14.31 12.54
C GLN A 69 1.50 15.64 11.87
N LEU A 70 1.61 15.65 10.53
CA LEU A 70 1.87 16.89 9.77
C LEU A 70 0.76 17.93 9.96
N LYS A 71 -0.51 17.51 9.99
CA LYS A 71 -1.67 18.39 10.29
C LYS A 71 -1.69 18.87 11.73
N SER A 72 -1.33 18.02 12.70
CA SER A 72 -1.28 18.40 14.11
C SER A 72 -0.19 19.43 14.42
N GLY A 73 0.91 19.41 13.66
CA GLY A 73 1.95 20.43 13.68
C GLY A 73 1.54 21.78 13.07
N GLU A 74 0.32 21.90 12.50
CA GLU A 74 -0.24 23.19 12.02
C GLU A 74 -0.93 24.00 13.14
N ALA A 75 -1.17 23.41 14.32
CA ALA A 75 -1.91 24.03 15.42
C ALA A 75 -1.01 24.67 16.52
N GLN A 76 0.31 24.69 16.32
CA GLN A 76 1.30 25.36 17.17
C GLN A 76 2.04 26.44 16.37
#